data_AF-A0A9X9Q2J6-F1
#
_entry.id   AF-A0A9X9Q2J6-F1
#
_cell.length_a   1.000
_cell.length_b   1.000
_cell.length_c   1.000
_cell.angle_alpha   90.00
_cell.angle_beta   90.00
_cell.angle_gamma   90.00
#
_symmetry.space_group_name_H-M   'P 1'
#
loop_
_entity.id
_entity.type
_entity.pdbx_description
1 polymer ?
#
loop_
_entity_poly.entity_id
_entity_poly.type
_entity_poly.pdbx_seq_one_letter_code
_entity_poly.pdbx_strand_id
1 'polypeptide(L)'
;MSAVCSCVHGVCNSGIDGDGSCECYSAYTGPNCDKPIPECAALLCPENSRCSPSSQDETKLECKCLPNYRGDGHYCEPINPCLQAICHPHAHCTYLGPNRHSCTCQEGYHGDGQVCLPVDPCQTHYGNCPTESTVCIYDGPGQSHCDCKEHYHNYVPGVGCSMINVCESNNPCHRNANCTTIAPGQPKCTCQKGYVGDGSTCYGNIMERLRELNTEPRGKWQGKLTSFISLLDKAYAWPLSKLGPFTVLLPTDKGLKGFNIKELLMDKEAAQYFVKLHIIAGQMNTQRMNNTDTFYTLTGKLGEIFHGDNDNQLKLKLYGGKNNVKIIQGDIVASNGLLHILDRAMDKMAPAFESNTEQTIMTMLQPRYSKFRSLLEETNVGHALDEDGTGGPYTIFVPSNEALNNMKDGTLDYLLSPEGSRKLLELVRYHIVPFTQLEVATLIVTPHIRTLANQIIQFNTTSNVGEKIQPLLS
;
A
#
# COMPACT_ATOMS: atom_id res chain seq x y z
N MET A 1 29.02 28.54 -89.15
CA MET A 1 29.71 27.37 -88.54
C MET A 1 30.59 27.94 -87.44
N SER A 2 30.35 27.62 -86.17
CA SER A 2 31.26 28.05 -85.10
C SER A 2 32.51 27.17 -85.15
N ALA A 3 33.69 27.76 -85.25
CA ALA A 3 34.94 27.01 -85.27
C ALA A 3 35.17 26.36 -83.89
N VAL A 4 35.40 25.05 -83.87
CA VAL A 4 35.77 24.27 -82.68
C VAL A 4 37.24 23.88 -82.87
N CYS A 5 38.13 24.32 -81.98
CA CYS A 5 39.54 23.91 -82.02
C CYS A 5 39.80 22.65 -81.19
N SER A 6 40.91 21.97 -81.50
CA SER A 6 41.40 20.77 -80.80
C SER A 6 42.76 21.04 -80.12
N CYS A 7 42.88 22.16 -79.40
CA CYS A 7 44.14 22.56 -78.75
C CYS A 7 44.47 21.64 -77.55
N VAL A 8 45.69 21.10 -77.50
CA VAL A 8 46.14 20.19 -76.43
C VAL A 8 46.76 20.96 -75.27
N HIS A 9 47.73 21.84 -75.55
CA HIS A 9 48.39 22.70 -74.54
C HIS A 9 48.36 24.17 -74.95
N GLY A 10 47.16 24.72 -75.13
CA GLY A 10 46.96 26.12 -75.51
C GLY A 10 45.52 26.57 -75.33
N VAL A 11 45.28 27.85 -75.62
CA VAL A 11 43.94 28.47 -75.59
C VAL A 11 43.39 28.53 -77.02
N CYS A 12 42.17 28.02 -77.21
CA CYS A 12 41.49 28.02 -78.50
C CYS A 12 40.85 29.38 -78.77
N ASN A 13 41.18 29.98 -79.92
CA ASN A 13 40.48 31.14 -80.43
C ASN A 13 39.12 30.72 -81.04
N SER A 14 38.16 30.45 -80.16
CA SER A 14 36.80 29.98 -80.49
C SER A 14 35.79 31.14 -80.55
N GLY A 15 34.72 30.94 -81.31
CA GLY A 15 33.61 31.91 -81.43
C GLY A 15 33.10 32.04 -82.85
N ILE A 16 32.21 33.01 -83.09
CA ILE A 16 31.65 33.32 -84.41
C ILE A 16 32.72 34.00 -85.30
N ASP A 17 33.59 34.80 -84.69
CA ASP A 17 34.71 35.48 -85.33
C ASP A 17 36.07 34.79 -85.06
N GLY A 18 36.05 33.66 -84.35
CA GLY A 18 37.24 32.87 -84.06
C GLY A 18 37.71 32.12 -85.30
N ASP A 19 39.01 32.13 -85.55
CA ASP A 19 39.63 31.47 -86.71
C ASP A 19 39.95 29.99 -86.47
N GLY A 20 39.69 29.48 -85.26
CA GLY A 20 39.97 28.11 -84.89
C GLY A 20 41.46 27.83 -84.60
N SER A 21 42.29 28.87 -84.51
CA SER A 21 43.72 28.72 -84.16
C SER A 21 43.92 28.53 -82.65
N CYS A 22 45.04 27.89 -82.30
CA CYS A 22 45.45 27.66 -80.93
C CYS A 22 46.61 28.58 -80.55
N GLU A 23 46.46 29.35 -79.48
CA GLU A 23 47.57 30.07 -78.84
C GLU A 23 48.23 29.15 -77.80
N CYS A 24 49.46 28.71 -78.08
CA CYS A 24 50.12 27.69 -77.26
C CYS A 24 50.65 28.25 -75.94
N TYR A 25 50.47 27.48 -74.86
CA TYR A 25 51.13 27.77 -73.59
C TYR A 25 52.65 27.66 -73.75
N SER A 26 53.39 28.46 -72.98
CA SER A 26 54.86 28.48 -72.97
C SER A 26 55.41 27.05 -72.82
N ALA A 27 56.28 26.64 -73.74
CA ALA A 27 56.85 25.30 -73.96
C ALA A 27 56.21 24.44 -75.06
N TYR A 28 55.10 24.85 -75.67
CA TYR A 28 54.44 24.08 -76.74
C TYR A 28 54.29 24.90 -78.03
N THR A 29 54.25 24.19 -79.16
CA THR A 29 54.18 24.72 -80.51
C THR A 29 53.40 23.77 -81.41
N GLY A 30 53.17 24.19 -82.65
CA GLY A 30 52.34 23.49 -83.62
C GLY A 30 50.88 23.95 -83.61
N PRO A 31 50.12 23.61 -84.66
CA PRO A 31 48.78 24.17 -84.91
C PRO A 31 47.76 23.77 -83.84
N ASN A 32 47.96 22.64 -83.14
CA ASN A 32 47.12 22.21 -82.02
C ASN A 32 47.85 22.30 -80.67
N CYS A 33 49.03 22.91 -80.62
CA CYS A 33 49.86 23.01 -79.40
C CYS A 33 50.17 21.65 -78.76
N ASP A 34 50.38 20.63 -79.58
CA ASP A 34 50.63 19.25 -79.19
C ASP A 34 52.12 18.88 -79.19
N LYS A 35 52.99 19.76 -79.72
CA LYS A 35 54.43 19.51 -79.82
C LYS A 35 55.21 20.38 -78.84
N PRO A 36 56.13 19.83 -78.04
CA PRO A 36 57.02 20.66 -77.24
C PRO A 36 57.98 21.44 -78.15
N ILE A 37 58.35 22.66 -77.75
CA ILE A 37 59.43 23.41 -78.43
C ILE A 37 60.77 22.65 -78.33
N PRO A 38 61.69 22.80 -79.30
CA PRO A 38 62.93 22.01 -79.35
C PRO A 38 63.76 22.07 -78.06
N GLU A 39 63.79 23.23 -77.40
CA GLU A 39 64.52 23.46 -76.15
C GLU A 39 63.94 22.63 -74.98
N CYS A 40 62.61 22.50 -74.93
CA CYS A 40 61.92 21.66 -73.94
C CYS A 40 61.97 20.17 -74.29
N ALA A 41 61.99 19.82 -75.58
CA ALA A 41 62.17 18.45 -76.02
C ALA A 41 63.56 17.90 -75.63
N ALA A 42 64.59 18.74 -75.62
CA ALA A 42 65.94 18.39 -75.20
C ALA A 42 66.09 18.18 -73.68
N LEU A 43 65.23 18.81 -72.86
CA LEU A 43 65.25 18.67 -71.40
C LEU A 43 64.73 17.31 -70.90
N LEU A 44 64.02 16.56 -71.74
CA LEU A 44 63.49 15.22 -71.42
C LEU A 44 62.81 15.15 -70.04
N CYS A 45 61.86 16.07 -69.82
CA CYS A 45 61.16 16.15 -68.54
C CYS A 45 60.45 14.83 -68.19
N PRO A 46 60.63 14.29 -66.98
CA PRO A 46 60.07 13.01 -66.56
C PRO A 46 58.54 13.09 -66.35
N GLU A 47 57.90 11.92 -66.22
CA GLU A 47 56.46 11.82 -66.02
C GLU A 47 55.99 12.65 -64.80
N ASN A 48 54.82 13.29 -64.92
CA ASN A 48 54.28 14.23 -63.93
C ASN A 48 55.07 15.53 -63.71
N SER A 49 55.94 15.90 -64.67
CA SER A 49 56.58 17.21 -64.75
C SER A 49 56.28 17.88 -66.11
N ARG A 50 56.42 19.20 -66.16
CA ARG A 50 56.30 20.00 -67.38
C ARG A 50 57.49 20.95 -67.50
N CYS A 51 57.88 21.23 -68.73
CA CYS A 51 58.85 22.28 -69.01
C CYS A 51 58.22 23.65 -68.75
N SER A 52 58.89 24.52 -68.00
CA SER A 52 58.45 25.90 -67.78
C SER A 52 59.64 26.83 -67.48
N PRO A 53 59.49 28.15 -67.62
CA PRO A 53 60.53 29.10 -67.24
C PRO A 53 60.93 28.95 -65.77
N SER A 54 62.22 29.06 -65.48
CA SER A 54 62.77 28.94 -64.15
C SER A 54 62.27 30.07 -63.25
N SER A 55 62.01 29.76 -61.98
CA SER A 55 61.53 30.77 -61.02
C SER A 55 62.55 31.89 -60.74
N GLN A 56 63.82 31.64 -61.07
CA GLN A 56 64.94 32.56 -60.83
C GLN A 56 65.35 33.34 -62.09
N ASP A 57 65.04 32.81 -63.28
CA ASP A 57 65.40 33.40 -64.57
C ASP A 57 64.39 32.95 -65.65
N GLU A 58 63.54 33.87 -66.11
CA GLU A 58 62.50 33.59 -67.11
C GLU A 58 63.06 33.19 -68.48
N THR A 59 64.35 33.41 -68.73
CA THR A 59 65.01 33.01 -69.98
C THR A 59 65.53 31.57 -69.96
N LYS A 60 65.57 30.93 -68.78
CA LYS A 60 66.04 29.56 -68.58
C LYS A 60 64.87 28.60 -68.41
N LEU A 61 64.86 27.51 -69.16
CA LEU A 61 63.83 26.47 -69.07
C LEU A 61 64.24 25.37 -68.10
N GLU A 62 63.34 24.98 -67.21
CA GLU A 62 63.52 23.86 -66.27
C GLU A 62 62.27 22.98 -66.21
N CYS A 63 62.45 21.71 -65.87
CA CYS A 63 61.32 20.84 -65.56
C CYS A 63 60.77 21.24 -64.19
N LYS A 64 59.46 21.48 -64.10
CA LYS A 64 58.75 21.68 -62.83
C LYS A 64 57.68 20.63 -62.70
N CYS A 65 57.46 20.14 -61.48
CA CYS A 65 56.37 19.20 -61.23
C CYS A 65 55.02 19.80 -61.63
N LEU A 66 54.14 18.95 -62.18
CA LEU A 66 52.76 19.35 -62.45
C LEU A 66 52.07 19.78 -61.15
N PRO A 67 51.00 20.62 -61.23
CA PRO A 67 50.18 20.93 -60.07
C PRO A 67 49.75 19.63 -59.37
N ASN A 68 49.79 19.61 -58.03
CA ASN A 68 49.49 18.47 -57.16
C ASN A 68 50.61 17.42 -56.98
N TYR A 69 51.80 17.66 -57.55
CA TYR A 69 53.01 16.87 -57.35
C TYR A 69 54.09 17.74 -56.69
N ARG A 70 54.96 17.14 -55.87
CA ARG A 70 56.07 17.82 -55.19
C ARG A 70 57.40 17.17 -55.54
N GLY A 71 58.46 17.96 -55.50
CA GLY A 71 59.81 17.50 -55.84
C GLY A 71 60.67 18.61 -56.43
N ASP A 72 61.79 18.21 -57.01
CA ASP A 72 62.78 19.09 -57.62
C ASP A 72 62.58 19.31 -59.13
N GLY A 73 61.48 18.80 -59.69
CA GLY A 73 61.19 18.87 -61.13
C GLY A 73 61.74 17.71 -61.94
N HIS A 74 62.70 16.95 -61.41
CA HIS A 74 63.20 15.70 -62.00
C HIS A 74 62.67 14.45 -61.28
N TYR A 75 62.34 14.57 -60.00
CA TYR A 75 61.64 13.54 -59.24
C TYR A 75 60.35 14.14 -58.66
N CYS A 76 59.24 13.91 -59.34
CA CYS A 76 57.93 14.47 -58.97
C CYS A 76 57.03 13.40 -58.37
N GLU A 77 56.98 13.36 -57.04
CA GLU A 77 56.07 12.46 -56.32
C GLU A 77 54.69 13.11 -56.13
N PRO A 78 53.60 12.34 -56.21
CA PRO A 78 52.28 12.86 -55.88
C PRO A 78 52.24 13.40 -54.45
N ILE A 79 51.67 14.59 -54.25
CA ILE A 79 51.42 15.09 -52.91
C ILE A 79 50.34 14.21 -52.29
N ASN A 80 50.64 13.56 -51.17
CA ASN A 80 49.66 12.83 -50.37
C ASN A 80 49.22 13.71 -49.19
N PRO A 81 48.00 14.29 -49.22
CA PRO A 81 47.52 15.15 -48.13
C PRO A 81 47.34 14.40 -46.80
N CYS A 82 47.13 13.08 -46.81
CA CYS A 82 46.92 12.28 -45.61
C CYS A 82 48.14 12.20 -44.70
N LEU A 83 49.33 12.54 -45.20
CA LEU A 83 50.55 12.63 -44.39
C LEU A 83 50.64 13.94 -43.59
N GLN A 84 49.71 14.88 -43.80
CA GLN A 84 49.74 16.24 -43.23
C GLN A 84 48.57 16.54 -42.28
N ALA A 85 48.15 15.57 -41.45
CA ALA A 85 47.13 15.73 -40.40
C ALA A 85 45.91 16.60 -40.80
N ILE A 86 45.44 16.44 -42.05
CA ILE A 86 44.46 17.32 -42.68
C ILE A 86 42.99 16.91 -42.40
N CYS A 87 42.78 15.72 -41.82
CA CYS A 87 41.48 15.24 -41.38
C CYS A 87 41.39 15.31 -39.84
N HIS A 88 40.17 15.19 -39.30
CA HIS A 88 39.96 15.06 -37.86
C HIS A 88 40.74 13.87 -37.27
N PRO A 89 41.21 13.92 -36.01
CA PRO A 89 41.90 12.78 -35.38
C PRO A 89 41.09 11.47 -35.34
N HIS A 90 39.75 11.61 -35.30
CA HIS A 90 38.80 10.49 -35.38
C HIS A 90 38.24 10.26 -36.79
N ALA A 91 38.97 10.65 -37.83
CA ALA A 91 38.64 10.36 -39.22
C ALA A 91 39.73 9.50 -39.88
N HIS A 92 39.33 8.66 -40.83
CA HIS A 92 40.21 7.95 -41.72
C HIS A 92 40.43 8.78 -42.99
N CYS A 93 41.69 9.03 -43.34
CA CYS A 93 42.05 9.73 -44.56
C CYS A 93 42.33 8.72 -45.69
N THR A 94 41.57 8.80 -46.77
CA THR A 94 41.77 7.99 -47.98
C THR A 94 42.39 8.85 -49.08
N TYR A 95 43.53 8.41 -49.60
CA TYR A 95 44.22 9.07 -50.71
C TYR A 95 43.55 8.71 -52.05
N LEU A 96 43.11 9.71 -52.82
CA LEU A 96 42.36 9.55 -54.09
C LEU A 96 43.16 9.94 -55.34
N GLY A 97 44.47 10.11 -55.18
CA GLY A 97 45.38 10.58 -56.22
C GLY A 97 46.00 11.95 -55.87
N PRO A 98 46.83 12.50 -56.77
CA PRO A 98 47.71 13.63 -56.47
C PRO A 98 46.95 14.80 -55.85
N ASN A 99 47.33 15.18 -54.63
CA ASN A 99 46.73 16.24 -53.81
C ASN A 99 45.20 16.13 -53.59
N ARG A 100 44.60 14.95 -53.82
CA ARG A 100 43.18 14.67 -53.58
C ARG A 100 43.04 13.62 -52.48
N HIS A 101 42.14 13.88 -51.56
CA HIS A 101 41.86 12.99 -50.43
C HIS A 101 40.38 13.03 -50.08
N SER A 102 39.94 12.05 -49.30
CA SER A 102 38.63 12.05 -48.65
C SER A 102 38.83 11.73 -47.17
N CYS A 103 38.13 12.44 -46.30
CA CYS A 103 38.10 12.17 -44.88
C CYS A 103 36.76 11.52 -44.55
N THR A 104 36.76 10.36 -43.89
CA THR A 104 35.55 9.70 -43.40
C THR A 104 35.65 9.50 -41.91
N CYS A 105 34.62 9.81 -41.13
CA CYS A 105 34.68 9.59 -39.69
C CYS A 105 34.84 8.09 -39.38
N GLN A 106 35.61 7.80 -38.33
CA GLN A 106 35.77 6.45 -37.80
C GLN A 106 34.43 5.90 -37.30
N GLU A 107 34.34 4.57 -37.16
CA GLU A 107 33.16 3.91 -36.61
C GLU A 107 32.83 4.47 -35.21
N GLY A 108 31.54 4.73 -34.96
CA GLY A 108 31.07 5.38 -33.73
C GLY A 108 31.13 6.91 -33.73
N TYR A 109 31.59 7.54 -34.82
CA TYR A 109 31.56 8.99 -35.01
C TYR A 109 30.75 9.40 -36.24
N HIS A 110 30.16 10.60 -36.21
CA HIS A 110 29.41 11.16 -37.32
C HIS A 110 29.90 12.58 -37.66
N GLY A 111 29.74 12.97 -38.92
CA GLY A 111 30.17 14.27 -39.43
C GLY A 111 30.71 14.18 -40.86
N ASP A 112 31.49 15.19 -41.26
CA ASP A 112 32.00 15.35 -42.63
C ASP A 112 33.46 14.88 -42.79
N GLY A 113 34.05 14.27 -41.76
CA GLY A 113 35.44 13.83 -41.75
C GLY A 113 36.46 14.92 -41.38
N GLN A 114 36.04 16.19 -41.42
CA GLN A 114 36.81 17.33 -40.89
C GLN A 114 36.40 17.64 -39.45
N VAL A 115 35.13 17.46 -39.14
CA VAL A 115 34.58 17.44 -37.79
C VAL A 115 33.91 16.09 -37.59
N CYS A 116 34.37 15.33 -36.60
CA CYS A 116 33.76 14.05 -36.22
C CYS A 116 33.34 14.09 -34.76
N LEU A 117 32.03 14.03 -34.53
CA LEU A 117 31.43 14.02 -33.20
C LEU A 117 31.06 12.59 -32.81
N PRO A 118 31.27 12.19 -31.54
CA PRO A 118 30.88 10.87 -31.08
C PRO A 118 29.38 10.68 -31.24
N VAL A 119 28.98 9.52 -31.76
CA VAL A 119 27.58 9.09 -31.78
C VAL A 119 27.26 8.54 -30.40
N ASP A 120 26.29 9.14 -29.72
CA ASP A 120 25.71 8.58 -28.50
C ASP A 120 24.49 7.73 -28.88
N PRO A 121 24.57 6.38 -28.81
CA PRO A 121 23.44 5.53 -29.13
C PRO A 121 22.25 5.76 -28.19
N CYS A 122 22.46 6.24 -26.96
CA CYS A 122 21.37 6.51 -26.02
C CYS A 122 20.48 7.68 -26.48
N GLN A 123 20.98 8.59 -27.32
CA GLN A 123 20.16 9.65 -27.93
C GLN A 123 19.32 9.14 -29.10
N THR A 124 19.63 7.95 -29.63
CA THR A 124 18.98 7.39 -30.82
C THR A 124 18.25 6.11 -30.46
N HIS A 125 16.92 6.08 -30.52
CA HIS A 125 16.12 4.91 -30.10
C HIS A 125 16.49 4.37 -28.71
N TYR A 126 16.98 5.24 -27.81
CA TYR A 126 17.37 4.90 -26.44
C TYR A 126 18.38 3.73 -26.36
N GLY A 127 19.31 3.64 -27.30
CA GLY A 127 20.30 2.54 -27.37
C GLY A 127 19.67 1.16 -27.57
N ASN A 128 18.42 1.09 -28.06
CA ASN A 128 17.58 -0.10 -28.10
C ASN A 128 17.27 -0.70 -26.71
N CYS A 129 17.40 0.09 -25.65
CA CYS A 129 17.07 -0.32 -24.30
C CYS A 129 15.55 -0.21 -24.03
N PRO A 130 14.91 -1.20 -23.38
CA PRO A 130 13.51 -1.10 -22.98
C PRO A 130 13.26 0.02 -21.96
N THR A 131 12.51 1.05 -22.34
CA THR A 131 12.36 2.29 -21.56
C THR A 131 11.64 2.12 -20.23
N GLU A 132 10.84 1.08 -20.05
CA GLU A 132 10.03 0.87 -18.84
C GLU A 132 10.91 0.51 -17.62
N SER A 133 11.86 -0.41 -17.79
CA SER A 133 12.61 -1.02 -16.69
C SER A 133 14.13 -0.83 -16.75
N THR A 134 14.65 -0.14 -17.77
CA THR A 134 16.10 0.06 -17.98
C THR A 134 16.50 1.51 -18.17
N VAL A 135 17.79 1.78 -17.99
CA VAL A 135 18.48 3.03 -18.32
C VAL A 135 19.58 2.72 -19.33
N CYS A 136 19.65 3.50 -20.40
CA CYS A 136 20.77 3.40 -21.35
C CYS A 136 22.01 4.11 -20.78
N ILE A 137 23.14 3.42 -20.77
CA ILE A 137 24.43 3.92 -20.32
C ILE A 137 25.36 4.04 -21.53
N TYR A 138 25.90 5.24 -21.74
CA TYR A 138 26.86 5.52 -22.79
C TYR A 138 28.26 5.07 -22.36
N ASP A 139 28.82 4.08 -23.08
CA ASP A 139 30.14 3.52 -22.79
C ASP A 139 31.25 4.18 -23.62
N GLY A 140 30.87 4.79 -24.74
CA GLY A 140 31.81 5.40 -25.67
C GLY A 140 31.19 5.60 -27.05
N PRO A 141 31.97 6.17 -28.00
CA PRO A 141 31.47 6.51 -29.33
C PRO A 141 30.86 5.28 -30.03
N GLY A 142 29.57 5.35 -30.34
CA GLY A 142 28.81 4.25 -30.95
C GLY A 142 28.51 3.06 -30.03
N GLN A 143 28.86 3.11 -28.74
CA GLN A 143 28.72 2.01 -27.78
C GLN A 143 27.86 2.40 -26.58
N SER A 144 26.94 1.52 -26.20
CA SER A 144 26.08 1.67 -25.03
C SER A 144 25.65 0.30 -24.51
N HIS A 145 25.34 0.23 -23.22
CA HIS A 145 24.64 -0.91 -22.63
C HIS A 145 23.38 -0.46 -21.87
N CYS A 146 22.54 -1.43 -21.51
CA CYS A 146 21.32 -1.18 -20.75
C CYS A 146 21.50 -1.69 -19.33
N ASP A 147 21.29 -0.83 -18.36
CA ASP A 147 21.27 -1.16 -16.93
C ASP A 147 19.86 -1.14 -16.39
N CYS A 148 19.58 -1.93 -15.35
CA CYS A 148 18.28 -1.91 -14.70
C CYS A 148 18.07 -0.60 -13.95
N LYS A 149 16.85 -0.06 -14.04
CA LYS A 149 16.41 1.03 -13.14
C LYS A 149 16.45 0.59 -11.69
N GLU A 150 16.45 1.55 -10.77
CA GLU A 150 16.31 1.28 -9.35
C GLU A 150 15.04 0.45 -9.07
N HIS A 151 15.15 -0.55 -8.18
CA HIS A 151 14.11 -1.55 -7.89
C HIS A 151 13.80 -2.54 -9.03
N TYR A 152 14.67 -2.66 -10.02
CA TYR A 152 14.64 -3.71 -11.04
C TYR A 152 15.95 -4.51 -11.04
N HIS A 153 15.90 -5.75 -11.53
CA HIS A 153 17.04 -6.66 -11.61
C HIS A 153 16.91 -7.62 -12.80
N ASN A 154 17.96 -8.40 -13.07
CA ASN A 154 17.99 -9.43 -14.12
C ASN A 154 17.61 -8.91 -15.51
N TYR A 155 18.47 -8.09 -16.11
CA TYR A 155 18.28 -7.60 -17.47
C TYR A 155 18.24 -8.73 -18.51
N VAL A 156 17.25 -8.68 -19.40
CA VAL A 156 17.13 -9.55 -20.58
C VAL A 156 17.02 -8.69 -21.84
N PRO A 157 17.90 -8.87 -22.84
CA PRO A 157 17.85 -8.10 -24.10
C PRO A 157 16.47 -8.15 -24.76
N GLY A 158 15.95 -6.99 -25.17
CA GLY A 158 14.64 -6.85 -25.82
C GLY A 158 13.41 -6.98 -24.90
N VAL A 159 13.56 -7.52 -23.69
CA VAL A 159 12.49 -7.65 -22.69
C VAL A 159 12.62 -6.62 -21.58
N GLY A 160 13.84 -6.34 -21.13
CA GLY A 160 14.14 -5.41 -20.03
C GLY A 160 14.42 -6.13 -18.72
N CYS A 161 14.29 -5.43 -17.60
CA CYS A 161 14.52 -5.96 -16.26
C CYS A 161 13.21 -6.37 -15.57
N SER A 162 13.32 -7.30 -14.63
CA SER A 162 12.24 -7.74 -13.75
C SER A 162 12.20 -6.88 -12.48
N MET A 163 11.01 -6.62 -11.95
CA MET A 163 10.84 -5.84 -10.72
C MET A 163 11.38 -6.62 -9.52
N ILE A 164 12.15 -5.97 -8.65
CA ILE A 164 12.59 -6.55 -7.37
C ILE A 164 11.37 -6.70 -6.46
N ASN A 165 11.16 -7.92 -5.96
CA ASN A 165 10.11 -8.15 -4.97
C ASN A 165 10.58 -7.67 -3.58
N VAL A 166 10.20 -6.43 -3.23
CA VAL A 166 10.51 -5.80 -1.94
C VAL A 166 10.11 -6.69 -0.76
N CYS A 167 8.97 -7.37 -0.87
CA CYS A 167 8.46 -8.26 0.16
C CYS A 167 9.31 -9.52 0.41
N GLU A 168 10.07 -9.98 -0.58
CA GLU A 168 10.98 -11.12 -0.44
C GLU A 168 12.38 -10.67 -0.01
N SER A 169 12.85 -9.51 -0.49
CA SER A 169 14.17 -8.99 -0.16
C SER A 169 14.23 -8.38 1.24
N ASN A 170 13.24 -7.58 1.61
CA ASN A 170 13.17 -6.88 2.89
C ASN A 170 11.73 -6.44 3.19
N ASN A 171 10.95 -7.32 3.82
CA ASN A 171 9.54 -7.07 4.11
C ASN A 171 9.38 -5.94 5.15
N PRO A 172 8.83 -4.76 4.79
CA PRO A 172 8.66 -3.64 5.71
C PRO A 172 7.32 -3.67 6.45
N CYS A 173 6.46 -4.64 6.15
CA CYS A 173 5.13 -4.73 6.75
C CYS A 173 5.19 -5.29 8.18
N HIS A 174 4.12 -5.06 8.94
CA HIS A 174 3.98 -5.68 10.24
C HIS A 174 4.04 -7.22 10.13
N ARG A 175 4.53 -7.91 11.16
CA ARG A 175 4.57 -9.39 11.22
C ARG A 175 3.20 -10.06 10.98
N ASN A 176 2.12 -9.35 11.30
CA ASN A 176 0.73 -9.79 11.14
C ASN A 176 0.06 -9.13 9.92
N ALA A 177 0.84 -8.73 8.92
CA ALA A 177 0.36 -8.18 7.65
C ALA A 177 0.87 -9.01 6.47
N ASN A 178 0.05 -9.09 5.43
CA ASN A 178 0.46 -9.60 4.13
C ASN A 178 1.13 -8.46 3.35
N CYS A 179 2.30 -8.76 2.78
CA CYS A 179 3.04 -7.86 1.92
C CYS A 179 2.84 -8.25 0.46
N THR A 180 2.52 -7.27 -0.39
CA THR A 180 2.48 -7.44 -1.85
C THR A 180 3.21 -6.27 -2.50
N THR A 181 4.14 -6.54 -3.41
CA THR A 181 4.80 -5.47 -4.18
C THR A 181 3.88 -5.07 -5.33
N ILE A 182 3.35 -3.84 -5.30
CA ILE A 182 2.37 -3.37 -6.30
C ILE A 182 3.01 -2.56 -7.43
N ALA A 183 4.17 -1.98 -7.18
CA ALA A 183 4.98 -1.24 -8.13
C ALA A 183 6.46 -1.27 -7.69
N PRO A 184 7.42 -0.89 -8.54
CA PRO A 184 8.84 -0.93 -8.19
C PRO A 184 9.11 -0.12 -6.92
N GLY A 185 9.70 -0.76 -5.91
CA GLY A 185 9.97 -0.13 -4.61
C GLY A 185 8.73 0.15 -3.75
N GLN A 186 7.51 -0.20 -4.19
CA GLN A 186 6.26 0.11 -3.48
C GLN A 186 5.62 -1.16 -2.91
N PRO A 187 5.85 -1.46 -1.61
CA PRO A 187 5.13 -2.51 -0.91
C PRO A 187 3.75 -2.02 -0.47
N LYS A 188 2.74 -2.88 -0.65
CA LYS A 188 1.41 -2.73 -0.07
C LYS A 188 1.25 -3.71 1.07
N CYS A 189 1.09 -3.17 2.27
CA CYS A 189 0.85 -3.93 3.49
C CYS A 189 -0.65 -3.97 3.80
N THR A 190 -1.18 -5.15 4.06
CA THR A 190 -2.58 -5.32 4.51
C THR A 190 -2.61 -6.25 5.70
N CYS A 191 -3.22 -5.83 6.82
CA CYS A 191 -3.32 -6.68 8.01
C CYS A 191 -3.99 -8.03 7.68
N GLN A 192 -3.47 -9.10 8.27
CA GLN A 192 -4.00 -10.44 8.12
C GLN A 192 -5.43 -10.55 8.67
N LYS A 193 -6.17 -11.57 8.23
CA LYS A 193 -7.53 -11.82 8.72
C LYS A 193 -7.55 -11.93 10.25
N GLY A 194 -8.41 -11.15 10.90
CA GLY A 194 -8.51 -11.09 12.37
C GLY A 194 -7.65 -10.01 13.02
N TYR A 195 -6.89 -9.24 12.23
CA TYR A 195 -6.15 -8.06 12.68
C TYR A 195 -6.70 -6.78 12.04
N VAL A 196 -6.47 -5.64 12.68
CA VAL A 196 -6.88 -4.30 12.18
C VAL A 196 -5.72 -3.31 12.30
N GLY A 197 -5.65 -2.35 11.38
CA GLY A 197 -4.60 -1.34 11.36
C GLY A 197 -4.27 -0.89 9.93
N ASP A 198 -3.11 -0.26 9.75
CA ASP A 198 -2.64 0.31 8.49
C ASP A 198 -1.74 -0.63 7.68
N GLY A 199 -1.45 -1.83 8.20
CA GLY A 199 -0.55 -2.82 7.57
C GLY A 199 0.91 -2.69 8.01
N SER A 200 1.36 -1.51 8.40
CA SER A 200 2.66 -1.30 9.07
C SER A 200 2.56 -1.57 10.58
N THR A 201 1.37 -1.35 11.14
CA THR A 201 0.98 -1.71 12.49
C THR A 201 -0.36 -2.45 12.43
N CYS A 202 -0.41 -3.65 12.99
CA CYS A 202 -1.63 -4.47 13.02
C CYS A 202 -1.90 -4.98 14.43
N TYR A 203 -3.09 -4.66 14.94
CA TYR A 203 -3.55 -5.04 16.27
C TYR A 203 -4.48 -6.25 16.20
N GLY A 204 -4.25 -7.21 17.09
CA GLY A 204 -5.07 -8.40 17.24
C GLY A 204 -6.33 -8.14 18.06
N ASN A 205 -6.91 -9.22 18.59
CA ASN A 205 -8.10 -9.12 19.46
C ASN A 205 -7.77 -8.42 20.79
N ILE A 206 -8.80 -8.13 21.58
CA ILE A 206 -8.68 -7.41 22.86
C ILE A 206 -7.65 -8.05 23.79
N MET A 207 -7.65 -9.37 23.96
CA MET A 207 -6.72 -10.04 24.88
C MET A 207 -5.27 -9.95 24.38
N GLU A 208 -5.04 -10.10 23.08
CA GLU A 208 -3.72 -9.85 22.48
C GLU A 208 -3.27 -8.41 22.66
N ARG A 209 -4.17 -7.45 22.39
CA ARG A 209 -3.89 -6.02 22.51
C ARG A 209 -3.54 -5.61 23.94
N LEU A 210 -4.24 -6.16 24.93
CA LEU A 210 -3.95 -5.94 26.34
C LEU A 210 -2.55 -6.45 26.73
N ARG A 211 -2.20 -7.65 26.27
CA ARG A 211 -0.87 -8.24 26.51
C ARG A 211 0.23 -7.41 25.86
N GLU A 212 0.03 -6.94 24.64
CA GLU A 212 0.97 -6.04 23.95
C GLU A 212 1.22 -4.77 24.78
N LEU A 213 0.18 -4.05 25.18
CA LEU A 213 0.31 -2.82 25.97
C LEU A 213 1.03 -3.05 27.32
N ASN A 214 0.82 -4.21 27.93
CA ASN A 214 1.44 -4.55 29.22
C ASN A 214 2.89 -5.04 29.09
N THR A 215 3.31 -5.52 27.91
CA THR A 215 4.64 -6.11 27.68
C THR A 215 5.55 -5.27 26.80
N GLU A 216 5.02 -4.26 26.12
CA GLU A 216 5.76 -3.34 25.26
C GLU A 216 6.95 -2.71 26.01
N PRO A 217 8.21 -2.94 25.56
CA PRO A 217 9.38 -2.41 26.22
C PRO A 217 9.36 -0.88 26.24
N ARG A 218 9.52 -0.27 27.43
CA ARG A 218 9.40 1.19 27.64
C ARG A 218 8.03 1.77 27.29
N GLY A 219 7.02 0.91 27.08
CA GLY A 219 5.64 1.31 26.86
C GLY A 219 5.03 1.97 28.10
N LYS A 220 4.14 2.94 27.89
CA LYS A 220 3.48 3.70 28.98
C LYS A 220 2.81 2.79 30.02
N TRP A 221 2.28 1.66 29.57
CA TRP A 221 1.49 0.70 30.36
C TRP A 221 2.24 -0.56 30.74
N GLN A 222 3.54 -0.64 30.45
CA GLN A 222 4.36 -1.80 30.73
C GLN A 222 4.26 -2.21 32.20
N GLY A 223 3.78 -3.44 32.45
CA GLY A 223 3.60 -4.01 33.79
C GLY A 223 2.52 -3.36 34.67
N LYS A 224 1.72 -2.43 34.14
CA LYS A 224 0.72 -1.66 34.92
C LYS A 224 -0.71 -2.16 34.76
N LEU A 225 -0.94 -3.17 33.92
CA LEU A 225 -2.26 -3.73 33.61
C LEU A 225 -2.37 -5.20 34.04
N THR A 226 -1.36 -5.71 34.75
CA THR A 226 -1.11 -7.14 34.94
C THR A 226 -2.22 -7.82 35.75
N SER A 227 -2.68 -7.18 36.82
CA SER A 227 -3.65 -7.76 37.76
C SER A 227 -5.02 -7.91 37.11
N PHE A 228 -5.47 -6.91 36.34
CA PHE A 228 -6.75 -7.00 35.65
C PHE A 228 -6.69 -7.95 34.46
N ILE A 229 -5.58 -7.99 33.71
CA ILE A 229 -5.38 -8.99 32.66
C ILE A 229 -5.46 -10.40 33.24
N SER A 230 -4.90 -10.65 34.43
CA SER A 230 -5.01 -11.95 35.10
C SER A 230 -6.47 -12.31 35.45
N LEU A 231 -7.28 -11.35 35.89
CA LEU A 231 -8.72 -11.57 36.11
C LEU A 231 -9.44 -11.91 34.80
N LEU A 232 -9.16 -11.17 33.73
CA LEU A 232 -9.73 -11.43 32.41
C LEU A 232 -9.31 -12.80 31.87
N ASP A 233 -8.03 -13.16 31.98
CA ASP A 233 -7.50 -14.46 31.56
C ASP A 233 -8.21 -15.62 32.28
N LYS A 234 -8.45 -15.49 33.58
CA LYS A 234 -9.10 -16.54 34.38
C LYS A 234 -10.61 -16.61 34.15
N ALA A 235 -11.28 -15.47 33.96
CA ALA A 235 -12.73 -15.40 34.05
C ALA A 235 -13.46 -15.18 32.72
N TYR A 236 -12.84 -14.51 31.73
CA TYR A 236 -13.55 -14.08 30.50
C TYR A 236 -12.66 -13.95 29.25
N ALA A 237 -11.56 -14.69 29.19
CA ALA A 237 -10.57 -14.59 28.10
C ALA A 237 -11.13 -15.01 26.73
N TRP A 238 -11.88 -16.11 26.69
CA TRP A 238 -12.38 -16.69 25.46
C TRP A 238 -13.34 -15.76 24.72
N PRO A 239 -14.39 -15.19 25.36
CA PRO A 239 -15.26 -14.20 24.72
C PRO A 239 -14.47 -13.00 24.19
N LEU A 240 -13.54 -12.45 24.97
CA LEU A 240 -12.74 -11.29 24.55
C LEU A 240 -11.71 -11.60 23.45
N SER A 241 -11.44 -12.87 23.17
CA SER A 241 -10.53 -13.29 22.09
C SER A 241 -11.27 -13.66 20.80
N LYS A 242 -12.57 -14.01 20.89
CA LYS A 242 -13.33 -14.63 19.78
C LYS A 242 -14.60 -13.89 19.39
N LEU A 243 -15.24 -13.23 20.34
CA LEU A 243 -16.50 -12.52 20.15
C LEU A 243 -16.27 -11.01 20.10
N GLY A 244 -17.31 -10.27 19.79
CA GLY A 244 -17.30 -8.81 19.80
C GLY A 244 -18.19 -8.22 18.70
N PRO A 245 -18.25 -6.89 18.60
CA PRO A 245 -17.33 -5.98 19.27
C PRO A 245 -17.64 -5.73 20.76
N PHE A 246 -16.59 -5.45 21.54
CA PHE A 246 -16.70 -5.00 22.94
C PHE A 246 -15.97 -3.67 23.17
N THR A 247 -16.32 -2.99 24.26
CA THR A 247 -15.51 -1.91 24.83
C THR A 247 -15.11 -2.30 26.24
N VAL A 248 -13.81 -2.47 26.49
CA VAL A 248 -13.29 -2.87 27.80
C VAL A 248 -12.75 -1.65 28.55
N LEU A 249 -13.30 -1.43 29.74
CA LEU A 249 -12.93 -0.41 30.69
C LEU A 249 -11.85 -0.99 31.63
N LEU A 250 -10.59 -0.70 31.33
CA LEU A 250 -9.44 -1.37 31.92
C LEU A 250 -8.83 -0.55 33.07
N PRO A 251 -9.00 -0.94 34.35
CA PRO A 251 -8.29 -0.28 35.44
C PRO A 251 -6.80 -0.63 35.43
N THR A 252 -5.98 0.33 35.84
CA THR A 252 -4.56 0.06 36.13
C THR A 252 -4.40 -0.73 37.44
N ASP A 253 -3.23 -1.35 37.62
CA ASP A 253 -2.85 -2.04 38.86
C ASP A 253 -2.91 -1.10 40.07
N LYS A 254 -2.58 0.18 39.89
CA LYS A 254 -2.75 1.22 40.92
C LYS A 254 -4.23 1.44 41.23
N GLY A 255 -5.07 1.43 40.19
CA GLY A 255 -6.52 1.57 40.27
C GLY A 255 -7.24 0.41 40.96
N LEU A 256 -6.57 -0.73 41.12
CA LEU A 256 -7.10 -1.95 41.77
C LEU A 256 -6.71 -2.10 43.24
N LYS A 257 -5.90 -1.20 43.82
CA LYS A 257 -5.36 -1.34 45.19
C LYS A 257 -6.42 -1.52 46.30
N GLY A 258 -7.67 -1.13 46.08
CA GLY A 258 -8.78 -1.32 47.03
C GLY A 258 -9.47 -2.68 46.95
N PHE A 259 -9.05 -3.57 46.04
CA PHE A 259 -9.70 -4.85 45.78
C PHE A 259 -8.77 -6.02 46.13
N ASN A 260 -9.32 -7.06 46.76
CA ASN A 260 -8.59 -8.30 46.99
C ASN A 260 -8.60 -9.18 45.72
N ILE A 261 -7.64 -8.91 44.82
CA ILE A 261 -7.55 -9.63 43.54
C ILE A 261 -7.31 -11.13 43.74
N LYS A 262 -6.58 -11.53 44.79
CA LYS A 262 -6.32 -12.95 45.08
C LYS A 262 -7.61 -13.70 45.41
N GLU A 263 -8.46 -13.10 46.24
CA GLU A 263 -9.77 -13.65 46.59
C GLU A 263 -10.70 -13.69 45.38
N LEU A 264 -10.76 -12.61 44.57
CA LEU A 264 -11.51 -12.63 43.31
C LEU A 264 -11.00 -13.74 42.38
N LEU A 265 -9.69 -13.93 42.27
CA LEU A 265 -9.15 -15.03 41.47
C LEU A 265 -9.52 -16.41 42.03
N MET A 266 -9.81 -16.57 43.33
CA MET A 266 -10.24 -17.86 43.87
C MET A 266 -11.70 -18.19 43.56
N ASP A 267 -12.54 -17.16 43.37
CA ASP A 267 -13.96 -17.30 43.05
C ASP A 267 -14.22 -16.94 41.58
N LYS A 268 -14.42 -17.98 40.75
CA LYS A 268 -14.61 -17.82 39.31
C LYS A 268 -15.84 -16.99 38.97
N GLU A 269 -16.94 -17.16 39.70
CA GLU A 269 -18.22 -16.48 39.43
C GLU A 269 -18.14 -15.01 39.82
N ALA A 270 -17.58 -14.72 41.00
CA ALA A 270 -17.34 -13.34 41.43
C ALA A 270 -16.36 -12.62 40.50
N ALA A 271 -15.28 -13.28 40.06
CA ALA A 271 -14.37 -12.71 39.07
C ALA A 271 -15.07 -12.43 37.74
N GLN A 272 -15.85 -13.39 37.23
CA GLN A 272 -16.56 -13.26 35.97
C GLN A 272 -17.57 -12.11 36.01
N TYR A 273 -18.34 -11.99 37.08
CA TYR A 273 -19.25 -10.86 37.28
C TYR A 273 -18.49 -9.53 37.36
N PHE A 274 -17.40 -9.48 38.14
CA PHE A 274 -16.59 -8.27 38.30
C PHE A 274 -15.97 -7.79 36.98
N VAL A 275 -15.44 -8.68 36.15
CA VAL A 275 -14.91 -8.28 34.84
C VAL A 275 -16.02 -7.89 33.88
N LYS A 276 -17.20 -8.53 33.93
CA LYS A 276 -18.35 -8.14 33.10
C LYS A 276 -18.88 -6.74 33.45
N LEU A 277 -18.70 -6.24 34.68
CA LEU A 277 -18.97 -4.83 35.04
C LEU A 277 -18.06 -3.83 34.33
N HIS A 278 -16.94 -4.29 33.79
CA HIS A 278 -15.95 -3.48 33.09
C HIS A 278 -16.01 -3.66 31.56
N ILE A 279 -17.02 -4.35 31.04
CA ILE A 279 -17.14 -4.61 29.61
C ILE A 279 -18.49 -4.07 29.16
N ILE A 280 -18.50 -3.32 28.07
CA ILE A 280 -19.69 -2.82 27.38
C ILE A 280 -19.84 -3.62 26.08
N ALA A 281 -21.08 -4.02 25.77
CA ALA A 281 -21.40 -4.62 24.48
C ALA A 281 -21.32 -3.55 23.37
N GLY A 282 -20.57 -3.82 22.30
CA GLY A 282 -20.37 -2.89 21.20
C GLY A 282 -19.17 -1.96 21.35
N GLN A 283 -18.95 -1.12 20.34
CA GLN A 283 -17.87 -0.11 20.33
C GLN A 283 -18.39 1.25 20.80
N MET A 284 -17.86 1.71 21.93
CA MET A 284 -18.21 2.96 22.58
C MET A 284 -16.95 3.81 22.66
N ASN A 285 -16.61 4.54 21.59
CA ASN A 285 -15.46 5.45 21.58
C ASN A 285 -15.77 6.75 22.36
N THR A 286 -14.75 7.55 22.66
CA THR A 286 -14.92 8.77 23.45
C THR A 286 -15.90 9.76 22.81
N GLN A 287 -15.89 9.87 21.47
CA GLN A 287 -16.86 10.69 20.73
C GLN A 287 -18.31 10.24 20.96
N ARG A 288 -18.58 8.94 20.96
CA ARG A 288 -19.92 8.41 21.26
C ARG A 288 -20.27 8.62 22.72
N MET A 289 -19.34 8.37 23.64
CA MET A 289 -19.54 8.61 25.08
C MET A 289 -19.91 10.06 25.37
N ASN A 290 -19.35 11.03 24.65
CA ASN A 290 -19.72 12.45 24.79
C ASN A 290 -21.17 12.76 24.37
N ASN A 291 -21.77 11.93 23.51
CA ASN A 291 -23.12 12.13 22.99
C ASN A 291 -24.15 11.22 23.66
N THR A 292 -23.75 10.45 24.67
CA THR A 292 -24.60 9.50 25.38
C THR A 292 -24.44 9.68 26.88
N ASP A 293 -25.53 9.93 27.60
CA ASP A 293 -25.47 10.15 29.04
C ASP A 293 -25.32 8.86 29.85
N THR A 294 -25.58 7.70 29.23
CA THR A 294 -25.62 6.41 29.91
C THR A 294 -24.96 5.30 29.10
N PHE A 295 -24.56 4.24 29.80
CA PHE A 295 -24.08 3.00 29.21
C PHE A 295 -24.55 1.81 30.04
N TYR A 296 -24.45 0.61 29.46
CA TYR A 296 -24.72 -0.63 30.17
C TYR A 296 -23.53 -1.58 30.07
N THR A 297 -23.22 -2.23 31.19
CA THR A 297 -22.21 -3.27 31.25
C THR A 297 -22.76 -4.60 30.74
N LEU A 298 -21.90 -5.60 30.53
CA LEU A 298 -22.31 -6.97 30.18
C LEU A 298 -23.09 -7.68 31.29
N THR A 299 -23.16 -7.11 32.50
CA THR A 299 -24.05 -7.60 33.56
C THR A 299 -25.45 -6.98 33.50
N GLY A 300 -25.70 -6.06 32.55
CA GLY A 300 -26.93 -5.28 32.47
C GLY A 300 -26.99 -4.12 33.48
N LYS A 301 -25.88 -3.83 34.18
CA LYS A 301 -25.82 -2.72 35.13
C LYS A 301 -25.72 -1.39 34.39
N LEU A 302 -26.63 -0.47 34.71
CA LEU A 302 -26.61 0.90 34.22
C LEU A 302 -25.42 1.68 34.79
N GLY A 303 -24.76 2.44 33.94
CA GLY A 303 -23.79 3.47 34.32
C GLY A 303 -24.12 4.79 33.65
N GLU A 304 -23.65 5.86 34.27
CA GLU A 304 -23.78 7.24 33.82
C GLU A 304 -22.43 7.74 33.32
N ILE A 305 -22.50 8.56 32.26
CA ILE A 305 -21.37 9.25 31.66
C ILE A 305 -21.58 10.75 31.93
N PHE A 306 -20.56 11.40 32.47
CA PHE A 306 -20.63 12.83 32.74
C PHE A 306 -19.28 13.49 32.51
N HIS A 307 -19.34 14.77 32.17
CA HIS A 307 -18.17 15.61 31.98
C HIS A 307 -17.66 16.12 33.33
N GLY A 308 -16.34 16.14 33.52
CA GLY A 308 -15.76 16.85 34.64
C GLY A 308 -15.78 18.36 34.38
N ASP A 309 -16.35 19.13 35.33
CA ASP A 309 -16.56 20.60 35.22
C ASP A 309 -15.30 21.41 34.84
N ASN A 310 -14.08 20.91 35.12
CA ASN A 310 -12.84 21.67 34.96
C ASN A 310 -11.85 21.11 33.91
N ASP A 311 -11.96 19.82 33.53
CA ASP A 311 -10.89 19.13 32.78
C ASP A 311 -11.36 18.56 31.42
N ASN A 312 -12.64 18.68 31.07
CA ASN A 312 -13.27 17.99 29.92
C ASN A 312 -13.01 16.46 29.86
N GLN A 313 -12.51 15.85 30.94
CA GLN A 313 -12.29 14.42 31.03
C GLN A 313 -13.61 13.69 31.27
N LEU A 314 -13.85 12.65 30.47
CA LEU A 314 -14.98 11.74 30.63
C LEU A 314 -14.86 10.98 31.96
N LYS A 315 -15.95 11.06 32.74
CA LYS A 315 -16.13 10.32 33.98
C LYS A 315 -17.27 9.33 33.83
N LEU A 316 -17.08 8.16 34.41
CA LEU A 316 -18.02 7.05 34.42
C LEU A 316 -18.39 6.73 35.86
N LYS A 317 -19.66 6.37 36.10
CA LYS A 317 -20.12 5.88 37.40
C LYS A 317 -21.20 4.83 37.21
N LEU A 318 -21.12 3.70 37.92
CA LEU A 318 -22.22 2.75 37.94
C LEU A 318 -23.37 3.28 38.81
N TYR A 319 -24.61 3.05 38.40
CA TYR A 319 -25.78 3.45 39.18
C TYR A 319 -25.82 2.72 40.52
N GLY A 320 -25.87 3.48 41.62
CA GLY A 320 -25.73 2.97 42.99
C GLY A 320 -24.28 2.75 43.45
N GLY A 321 -23.30 3.03 42.59
CA GLY A 321 -21.88 3.07 42.94
C GLY A 321 -21.52 4.33 43.74
N LYS A 322 -20.39 4.26 44.44
CA LYS A 322 -19.82 5.35 45.24
C LYS A 322 -18.78 6.13 44.47
N ASN A 323 -18.02 5.48 43.59
CA ASN A 323 -16.84 6.04 42.97
C ASN A 323 -17.09 6.53 41.55
N ASN A 324 -16.62 7.75 41.28
CA ASN A 324 -16.48 8.26 39.92
C ASN A 324 -15.13 7.80 39.37
N VAL A 325 -15.12 7.30 38.14
CA VAL A 325 -13.95 6.74 37.46
C VAL A 325 -13.62 7.61 36.24
N LYS A 326 -12.34 7.88 35.99
CA LYS A 326 -11.88 8.71 34.87
C LYS A 326 -11.24 7.86 33.79
N ILE A 327 -11.51 8.17 32.53
CA ILE A 327 -10.77 7.60 31.40
C ILE A 327 -9.44 8.36 31.27
N ILE A 328 -8.32 7.68 31.53
CA ILE A 328 -6.96 8.27 31.46
C ILE A 328 -6.28 8.03 30.10
N GLN A 329 -6.77 7.06 29.33
CA GLN A 329 -6.44 6.90 27.92
C GLN A 329 -7.58 6.17 27.23
N GLY A 330 -8.22 6.81 26.27
CA GLY A 330 -9.32 6.22 25.51
C GLY A 330 -8.93 5.76 24.12
N ASP A 331 -9.89 5.15 23.45
CA ASP A 331 -9.90 4.84 22.02
C ASP A 331 -8.75 3.94 21.54
N ILE A 332 -8.32 3.01 22.39
CA ILE A 332 -7.29 2.04 22.02
C ILE A 332 -7.94 0.92 21.21
N VAL A 333 -7.61 0.85 19.93
CA VAL A 333 -8.21 -0.09 18.98
C VAL A 333 -7.71 -1.52 19.19
N ALA A 334 -8.63 -2.48 19.07
CA ALA A 334 -8.39 -3.91 18.91
C ALA A 334 -9.29 -4.46 17.77
N SER A 335 -8.96 -5.63 17.21
CA SER A 335 -9.67 -6.16 16.04
C SER A 335 -11.12 -6.55 16.29
N ASN A 336 -11.48 -6.82 17.54
CA ASN A 336 -12.83 -7.13 17.98
C ASN A 336 -13.34 -6.13 19.04
N GLY A 337 -12.85 -4.90 19.07
CA GLY A 337 -13.36 -3.91 20.00
C GLY A 337 -12.46 -2.71 20.28
N LEU A 338 -12.68 -2.12 21.45
CA LEU A 338 -12.02 -0.91 21.94
C LEU A 338 -11.62 -1.07 23.40
N LEU A 339 -10.55 -0.41 23.82
CA LEU A 339 -10.12 -0.35 25.22
C LEU A 339 -10.08 1.11 25.67
N HIS A 340 -10.55 1.34 26.90
CA HIS A 340 -10.36 2.58 27.63
C HIS A 340 -9.67 2.27 28.94
N ILE A 341 -8.53 2.88 29.20
CA ILE A 341 -7.80 2.70 30.45
C ILE A 341 -8.33 3.70 31.48
N LEU A 342 -8.56 3.20 32.69
CA LEU A 342 -9.17 3.93 33.80
C LEU A 342 -8.17 4.24 34.92
N ASP A 343 -8.41 5.35 35.64
CA ASP A 343 -7.63 5.70 36.84
C ASP A 343 -7.85 4.72 37.99
N ARG A 344 -9.07 4.17 38.10
CA ARG A 344 -9.49 3.20 39.12
C ARG A 344 -10.48 2.18 38.54
N ALA A 345 -10.67 1.07 39.26
CA ALA A 345 -11.72 0.12 38.90
C ALA A 345 -13.12 0.67 39.18
N MET A 346 -14.10 0.21 38.40
CA MET A 346 -15.51 0.40 38.71
C MET A 346 -15.84 -0.34 40.02
N ASP A 347 -16.85 0.14 40.74
CA ASP A 347 -17.23 -0.44 42.03
C ASP A 347 -17.61 -1.92 41.90
N LYS A 348 -17.20 -2.76 42.87
CA LYS A 348 -17.74 -4.12 43.01
C LYS A 348 -19.20 -3.97 43.43
N MET A 349 -20.10 -4.52 42.61
CA MET A 349 -21.53 -4.48 42.86
C MET A 349 -22.05 -5.91 43.03
N ALA A 350 -23.10 -6.08 43.82
CA ALA A 350 -23.83 -7.34 43.83
C ALA A 350 -24.65 -7.46 42.53
N PRO A 351 -24.86 -8.68 42.01
CA PRO A 351 -25.88 -8.94 41.02
C PRO A 351 -27.23 -8.39 41.46
N ALA A 352 -28.00 -7.83 40.51
CA ALA A 352 -29.40 -7.48 40.79
C ALA A 352 -30.26 -8.74 40.99
N PHE A 353 -29.74 -9.90 40.56
CA PHE A 353 -30.35 -11.20 40.64
C PHE A 353 -29.25 -12.24 40.84
N GLU A 354 -29.31 -13.01 41.92
CA GLU A 354 -28.34 -14.09 42.19
C GLU A 354 -28.70 -15.31 41.35
N SER A 355 -27.70 -15.92 40.71
CA SER A 355 -27.90 -17.18 39.99
C SER A 355 -28.11 -18.30 41.00
N ASN A 356 -29.07 -19.18 40.76
CA ASN A 356 -29.34 -20.33 41.61
C ASN A 356 -29.73 -21.53 40.73
N THR A 357 -28.87 -22.54 40.71
CA THR A 357 -29.06 -23.76 39.91
C THR A 357 -30.00 -24.77 40.56
N GLU A 358 -30.38 -24.57 41.83
CA GLU A 358 -31.31 -25.42 42.58
C GLU A 358 -32.76 -24.94 42.45
N GLN A 359 -32.98 -23.74 41.92
CA GLN A 359 -34.31 -23.15 41.73
C GLN A 359 -34.76 -23.26 40.28
N THR A 360 -36.06 -23.45 40.08
CA THR A 360 -36.63 -23.49 38.74
C THR A 360 -36.81 -22.09 38.18
N ILE A 361 -36.97 -21.99 36.87
CA ILE A 361 -37.26 -20.71 36.20
C ILE A 361 -38.52 -20.08 36.80
N MET A 362 -39.58 -20.88 37.06
CA MET A 362 -40.83 -20.37 37.60
C MET A 362 -40.70 -19.80 39.01
N THR A 363 -39.81 -20.33 39.85
CA THR A 363 -39.54 -19.76 41.19
C THR A 363 -38.73 -18.47 41.09
N MET A 364 -37.76 -18.44 40.17
CA MET A 364 -36.87 -17.30 39.93
C MET A 364 -37.57 -16.04 39.41
N LEU A 365 -38.76 -16.17 38.81
CA LEU A 365 -39.53 -15.02 38.28
C LEU A 365 -40.21 -14.17 39.37
N GLN A 366 -40.37 -14.68 40.60
CA GLN A 366 -41.05 -13.94 41.68
C GLN A 366 -40.05 -13.14 42.56
N PRO A 367 -40.45 -11.99 43.14
CA PRO A 367 -41.71 -11.25 42.92
C PRO A 367 -41.66 -10.31 41.69
N ARG A 368 -40.47 -10.13 41.09
CA ARG A 368 -40.18 -9.03 40.16
C ARG A 368 -40.87 -9.15 38.80
N TYR A 369 -41.12 -10.37 38.34
CA TYR A 369 -41.73 -10.70 37.04
C TYR A 369 -43.01 -11.53 37.21
N SER A 370 -43.71 -11.29 38.33
CA SER A 370 -44.93 -12.01 38.71
C SER A 370 -45.99 -12.05 37.62
N LYS A 371 -46.17 -10.98 36.83
CA LYS A 371 -47.17 -10.96 35.75
C LYS A 371 -46.82 -11.92 34.63
N PHE A 372 -45.58 -11.93 34.16
CA PHE A 372 -45.15 -12.86 33.11
C PHE A 372 -45.22 -14.32 33.60
N ARG A 373 -44.87 -14.56 34.87
CA ARG A 373 -45.06 -15.88 35.49
C ARG A 373 -46.51 -16.34 35.45
N SER A 374 -47.48 -15.47 35.76
CA SER A 374 -48.89 -15.82 35.64
C SER A 374 -49.28 -16.19 34.20
N LEU A 375 -48.74 -15.49 33.18
CA LEU A 375 -48.97 -15.87 31.77
C LEU A 375 -48.41 -17.26 31.43
N LEU A 376 -47.26 -17.64 32.01
CA LEU A 376 -46.68 -18.98 31.86
C LEU A 376 -47.55 -20.07 32.50
N GLU A 377 -48.17 -19.77 33.65
CA GLU A 377 -49.12 -20.66 34.35
C GLU A 377 -50.40 -20.85 33.52
N GLU A 378 -51.02 -19.76 33.06
CA GLU A 378 -52.26 -19.80 32.25
C GLU A 378 -52.10 -20.58 30.93
N THR A 379 -50.89 -20.57 30.35
CA THR A 379 -50.60 -21.28 29.10
C THR A 379 -50.08 -22.70 29.29
N ASN A 380 -49.92 -23.16 30.54
CA ASN A 380 -49.29 -24.42 30.92
C ASN A 380 -47.83 -24.59 30.41
N VAL A 381 -47.22 -23.52 29.90
CA VAL A 381 -45.81 -23.52 29.47
C VAL A 381 -44.88 -23.57 30.67
N GLY A 382 -45.29 -23.00 31.81
CA GLY A 382 -44.52 -23.05 33.06
C GLY A 382 -44.18 -24.47 33.48
N HIS A 383 -45.12 -25.41 33.36
CA HIS A 383 -44.89 -26.82 33.68
C HIS A 383 -43.81 -27.45 32.79
N ALA A 384 -43.83 -27.14 31.48
CA ALA A 384 -42.82 -27.64 30.53
C ALA A 384 -41.43 -27.03 30.77
N LEU A 385 -41.34 -25.87 31.43
CA LEU A 385 -40.06 -25.27 31.82
C LEU A 385 -39.50 -25.86 33.11
N ASP A 386 -40.37 -26.37 33.98
CA ASP A 386 -40.01 -26.99 35.27
C ASP A 386 -39.78 -28.51 35.15
N GLU A 387 -40.30 -29.17 34.10
CA GLU A 387 -40.05 -30.59 33.85
C GLU A 387 -38.60 -30.83 33.37
N ASP A 388 -37.79 -31.42 34.26
CA ASP A 388 -36.43 -31.86 33.95
C ASP A 388 -36.41 -32.82 32.74
N GLY A 389 -35.72 -32.41 31.68
CA GLY A 389 -35.31 -33.30 30.59
C GLY A 389 -36.07 -33.20 29.26
N THR A 390 -37.10 -32.36 29.12
CA THR A 390 -37.70 -32.08 27.80
C THR A 390 -37.40 -30.66 27.34
N GLY A 391 -36.46 -30.50 26.41
CA GLY A 391 -36.24 -29.26 25.64
C GLY A 391 -35.27 -28.22 26.20
N GLY A 392 -34.74 -28.42 27.42
CA GLY A 392 -33.71 -27.56 28.01
C GLY A 392 -32.30 -27.79 27.43
N PRO A 393 -31.35 -26.83 27.59
CA PRO A 393 -31.48 -25.57 28.33
C PRO A 393 -32.33 -24.52 27.60
N TYR A 394 -32.95 -23.61 28.35
CA TYR A 394 -33.78 -22.52 27.82
C TYR A 394 -33.15 -21.16 28.09
N THR A 395 -33.36 -20.21 27.18
CA THR A 395 -33.17 -18.77 27.44
C THR A 395 -34.52 -18.07 27.35
N ILE A 396 -34.88 -17.30 28.39
CA ILE A 396 -36.17 -16.62 28.45
C ILE A 396 -35.97 -15.11 28.52
N PHE A 397 -36.56 -14.40 27.57
CA PHE A 397 -36.62 -12.94 27.56
C PHE A 397 -37.85 -12.50 28.33
N VAL A 398 -37.68 -12.18 29.61
CA VAL A 398 -38.81 -11.88 30.49
C VAL A 398 -39.20 -10.41 30.39
N PRO A 399 -40.41 -10.05 29.93
CA PRO A 399 -40.89 -8.67 29.97
C PRO A 399 -41.09 -8.22 31.43
N SER A 400 -40.76 -6.97 31.73
CA SER A 400 -41.04 -6.40 33.04
C SER A 400 -42.55 -6.28 33.29
N ASN A 401 -42.95 -6.28 34.57
CA ASN A 401 -44.34 -6.02 34.94
C ASN A 401 -44.86 -4.70 34.36
N GLU A 402 -44.00 -3.67 34.29
CA GLU A 402 -44.31 -2.38 33.66
C GLU A 402 -44.55 -2.50 32.15
N ALA A 403 -43.72 -3.26 31.43
CA ALA A 403 -43.89 -3.47 30.00
C ALA A 403 -45.23 -4.13 29.66
N LEU A 404 -45.67 -5.09 30.49
CA LEU A 404 -46.98 -5.73 30.35
C LEU A 404 -48.14 -4.79 30.70
N ASN A 405 -47.95 -3.87 31.65
CA ASN A 405 -48.97 -2.87 32.01
C ASN A 405 -49.15 -1.80 30.94
N ASN A 406 -48.08 -1.44 30.25
CA ASN A 406 -48.08 -0.41 29.22
C ASN A 406 -48.57 -0.92 27.85
N MET A 407 -49.08 -2.15 27.79
CA MET A 407 -49.77 -2.66 26.59
C MET A 407 -51.03 -1.83 26.32
N LYS A 408 -51.45 -1.73 25.06
CA LYS A 408 -52.66 -0.98 24.69
C LYS A 408 -53.87 -1.51 25.47
N ASP A 409 -54.71 -0.60 25.95
CA ASP A 409 -55.90 -0.93 26.72
C ASP A 409 -56.72 -2.05 26.08
N GLY A 410 -57.13 -3.02 26.89
CA GLY A 410 -57.87 -4.21 26.44
C GLY A 410 -57.04 -5.30 25.76
N THR A 411 -55.75 -5.08 25.46
CA THR A 411 -54.90 -6.12 24.84
C THR A 411 -54.65 -7.27 25.80
N LEU A 412 -54.31 -6.97 27.06
CA LEU A 412 -54.06 -7.99 28.06
C LEU A 412 -55.34 -8.77 28.39
N ASP A 413 -56.47 -8.08 28.50
CA ASP A 413 -57.79 -8.70 28.70
C ASP A 413 -58.16 -9.63 27.55
N TYR A 414 -57.91 -9.20 26.29
CA TYR A 414 -58.09 -10.05 25.12
C TYR A 414 -57.19 -11.28 25.18
N LEU A 415 -55.89 -11.13 25.48
CA LEU A 415 -54.96 -12.26 25.57
C LEU A 415 -55.37 -13.28 26.63
N LEU A 416 -55.94 -12.82 27.74
CA LEU A 416 -56.44 -13.66 28.84
C LEU A 416 -57.85 -14.22 28.59
N SER A 417 -58.55 -13.78 27.54
CA SER A 417 -59.87 -14.29 27.16
C SER A 417 -59.78 -15.66 26.43
N PRO A 418 -60.86 -16.45 26.40
CA PRO A 418 -60.92 -17.67 25.60
C PRO A 418 -60.54 -17.45 24.13
N GLU A 419 -60.96 -16.33 23.54
CA GLU A 419 -60.70 -15.96 22.14
C GLU A 419 -59.23 -15.62 21.87
N GLY A 420 -58.51 -15.08 22.86
CA GLY A 420 -57.10 -14.70 22.76
C GLY A 420 -56.11 -15.76 23.25
N SER A 421 -56.57 -16.84 23.89
CA SER A 421 -55.73 -17.91 24.45
C SER A 421 -54.64 -18.44 23.50
N ARG A 422 -54.96 -18.65 22.21
CA ARG A 422 -53.98 -19.09 21.20
C ARG A 422 -52.88 -18.05 20.96
N LYS A 423 -53.25 -16.76 20.99
CA LYS A 423 -52.31 -15.64 20.84
C LYS A 423 -51.46 -15.45 22.08
N LEU A 424 -52.00 -15.70 23.27
CA LEU A 424 -51.23 -15.72 24.50
C LEU A 424 -50.17 -16.83 24.50
N LEU A 425 -50.54 -18.05 24.10
CA LEU A 425 -49.57 -19.15 23.97
C LEU A 425 -48.46 -18.82 22.96
N GLU A 426 -48.81 -18.23 21.82
CA GLU A 426 -47.85 -17.76 20.83
C GLU A 426 -46.91 -16.68 21.41
N LEU A 427 -47.45 -15.71 22.13
CA LEU A 427 -46.69 -14.64 22.79
C LEU A 427 -45.71 -15.19 23.82
N VAL A 428 -46.14 -16.10 24.70
CA VAL A 428 -45.29 -16.70 25.72
C VAL A 428 -44.16 -17.51 25.06
N ARG A 429 -44.49 -18.34 24.07
CA ARG A 429 -43.50 -19.11 23.29
C ARG A 429 -42.54 -18.21 22.49
N TYR A 430 -42.95 -17.00 22.12
CA TYR A 430 -42.08 -16.03 21.46
C TYR A 430 -40.94 -15.55 22.37
N HIS A 431 -41.16 -15.51 23.67
CA HIS A 431 -40.15 -15.06 24.63
C HIS A 431 -39.17 -16.16 25.05
N ILE A 432 -39.35 -17.40 24.59
CA ILE A 432 -38.56 -18.55 25.01
C ILE A 432 -37.74 -19.08 23.82
N VAL A 433 -36.44 -19.21 24.01
CA VAL A 433 -35.52 -19.86 23.08
C VAL A 433 -35.13 -21.23 23.66
N PRO A 434 -35.38 -22.33 22.93
CA PRO A 434 -35.08 -23.67 23.40
C PRO A 434 -33.65 -24.12 23.03
N PHE A 435 -33.17 -25.16 23.71
CA PHE A 435 -31.91 -25.87 23.47
C PHE A 435 -30.62 -25.02 23.55
N THR A 436 -30.67 -23.84 24.17
CA THR A 436 -29.48 -22.96 24.29
C THR A 436 -29.57 -22.02 25.49
N GLN A 437 -28.40 -21.76 26.10
CA GLN A 437 -28.17 -20.73 27.08
C GLN A 437 -27.41 -19.58 26.42
N LEU A 438 -28.08 -18.45 26.22
CA LEU A 438 -27.52 -17.31 25.49
C LEU A 438 -26.98 -16.27 26.46
N GLU A 439 -25.67 -16.06 26.43
CA GLU A 439 -25.05 -14.89 27.07
C GLU A 439 -25.17 -13.65 26.18
N VAL A 440 -25.19 -12.47 26.81
CA VAL A 440 -25.15 -11.16 26.11
C VAL A 440 -23.99 -11.11 25.10
N ALA A 441 -22.82 -11.67 25.45
CA ALA A 441 -21.67 -11.72 24.56
C ALA A 441 -21.95 -12.50 23.25
N THR A 442 -22.72 -13.58 23.32
CA THR A 442 -23.11 -14.42 22.16
C THR A 442 -24.17 -13.73 21.30
N LEU A 443 -25.04 -12.92 21.92
CA LEU A 443 -26.07 -12.15 21.20
C LEU A 443 -25.46 -11.05 20.33
N ILE A 444 -24.24 -10.60 20.63
CA ILE A 444 -23.55 -9.59 19.80
C ILE A 444 -23.21 -10.15 18.41
N VAL A 445 -22.90 -11.43 18.32
CA VAL A 445 -22.52 -12.10 17.06
C VAL A 445 -23.65 -12.93 16.45
N THR A 446 -24.76 -13.12 17.17
CA THR A 446 -25.92 -13.91 16.73
C THR A 446 -27.14 -13.00 16.55
N PRO A 447 -27.31 -12.34 15.39
CA PRO A 447 -28.34 -11.33 15.20
C PRO A 447 -29.76 -11.88 15.11
N HIS A 448 -29.92 -13.18 14.82
CA HIS A 448 -31.22 -13.82 14.60
C HIS A 448 -31.31 -15.12 15.39
N ILE A 449 -32.35 -15.26 16.21
CA ILE A 449 -32.57 -16.47 17.01
C ILE A 449 -34.02 -16.92 16.89
N ARG A 450 -34.21 -18.22 16.68
CA ARG A 450 -35.54 -18.83 16.56
C ARG A 450 -36.09 -19.18 17.93
N THR A 451 -37.35 -18.83 18.18
CA THR A 451 -38.06 -19.03 19.44
C THR A 451 -38.92 -20.29 19.42
N LEU A 452 -39.48 -20.68 20.57
CA LEU A 452 -40.46 -21.76 20.64
C LEU A 452 -41.74 -21.48 19.84
N ALA A 453 -42.04 -20.21 19.52
CA ALA A 453 -43.15 -19.83 18.65
C ALA A 453 -42.82 -19.99 17.15
N ASN A 454 -41.63 -20.51 16.83
CA ASN A 454 -41.15 -20.67 15.45
C ASN A 454 -40.91 -19.34 14.71
N GLN A 455 -40.78 -18.25 15.46
CA GLN A 455 -40.51 -16.91 14.96
C GLN A 455 -39.07 -16.50 15.27
N ILE A 456 -38.59 -15.46 14.61
CA ILE A 456 -37.22 -14.99 14.76
C ILE A 456 -37.22 -13.71 15.59
N ILE A 457 -36.43 -13.69 16.68
CA ILE A 457 -36.05 -12.45 17.37
C ILE A 457 -34.81 -11.90 16.68
N GLN A 458 -34.86 -10.62 16.33
CA GLN A 458 -33.72 -9.86 15.83
C GLN A 458 -33.08 -9.07 16.97
N PHE A 459 -31.79 -9.31 17.21
CA PHE A 459 -31.01 -8.54 18.16
C PHE A 459 -30.22 -7.47 17.40
N ASN A 460 -30.52 -6.21 17.68
CA ASN A 460 -29.73 -5.10 17.15
C ASN A 460 -28.78 -4.58 18.23
N THR A 461 -27.48 -4.70 17.97
CA THR A 461 -26.42 -4.16 18.83
C THR A 461 -26.10 -2.70 18.48
N THR A 462 -27.11 -1.86 18.44
CA THR A 462 -26.94 -0.40 18.30
C THR A 462 -27.12 0.32 19.63
N SER A 463 -26.07 1.03 20.01
CA SER A 463 -25.94 2.10 21.02
C SER A 463 -26.35 1.87 22.48
N ASN A 464 -27.22 0.93 22.85
CA ASN A 464 -27.58 0.68 24.26
C ASN A 464 -28.22 -0.71 24.46
N VAL A 465 -27.46 -1.79 24.25
CA VAL A 465 -27.99 -3.18 24.36
C VAL A 465 -28.55 -3.49 25.75
N GLY A 466 -28.03 -2.86 26.81
CA GLY A 466 -28.48 -3.16 28.17
C GLY A 466 -29.86 -2.61 28.54
N GLU A 467 -30.48 -1.75 27.72
CA GLU A 467 -31.89 -1.38 27.91
C GLU A 467 -32.83 -2.54 27.57
N LYS A 468 -32.46 -3.39 26.60
CA LYS A 468 -33.37 -4.39 26.01
C LYS A 468 -33.07 -5.83 26.40
N ILE A 469 -31.89 -6.11 26.95
CA ILE A 469 -31.48 -7.46 27.32
C ILE A 469 -30.83 -7.42 28.69
N GLN A 470 -31.65 -7.45 29.74
CA GLN A 470 -31.18 -7.91 31.04
C GLN A 470 -31.13 -9.45 30.99
N PRO A 471 -29.93 -10.08 31.01
CA PRO A 471 -29.86 -11.52 31.12
C PRO A 471 -30.43 -11.91 32.48
N LEU A 472 -31.61 -12.53 32.45
CA LEU A 472 -32.13 -13.29 33.59
C LEU A 472 -31.59 -14.69 33.41
N LEU A 473 -30.65 -15.05 34.28
CA LEU A 473 -30.02 -16.37 34.41
C LEU A 473 -28.83 -16.58 33.45
N SER A 474 -27.63 -16.55 34.04
CA SER A 474 -26.45 -17.26 33.54
C SER A 474 -25.88 -18.11 34.65
#